data_AF-A0AAN1Q4G6-F1
#
_entry.id   AF-A0AAN1Q4G6-F1
#
_cell.length_a   1.000
_cell.length_b   1.000
_cell.length_c   1.000
_cell.angle_alpha   90.00
_cell.angle_beta   90.00
_cell.angle_gamma   90.00
#
_symmetry.space_group_name_H-M   'P 1'
#
loop_
_entity.id
_entity.type
_entity.pdbx_description
1 polymer ?
#
loop_
_entity_poly.entity_id
_entity_poly.type
_entity_poly.pdbx_seq_one_letter_code
_entity_poly.pdbx_strand_id
1 'polypeptide(L)' 'MGKAMVSLLLNIFHLMKSEMMDEHFENPESLAQAMTEWIEFYNNRRIRTKLKGKSPVKYRELANQLIA' A
#
# COMPACT_ATOMS: atom_id res chain seq x y z
N MET A 1 -14.37 -11.32 12.45
CA MET A 1 -13.30 -11.25 11.44
C MET A 1 -13.65 -10.37 10.22
N GLY A 2 -14.88 -10.41 9.68
CA GLY A 2 -15.24 -9.68 8.45
C GLY A 2 -15.16 -8.14 8.48
N LYS A 3 -15.61 -7.48 9.55
CA LYS A 3 -15.64 -5.99 9.60
C LYS A 3 -14.24 -5.34 9.60
N ALA A 4 -13.28 -5.95 10.28
CA ALA A 4 -11.91 -5.42 10.36
C ALA A 4 -11.17 -5.50 9.02
N MET A 5 -11.35 -6.61 8.28
CA MET A 5 -10.76 -6.77 6.95
C MET A 5 -11.34 -5.75 5.96
N VAL A 6 -12.66 -5.58 5.94
CA VAL A 6 -13.33 -4.58 5.09
C VAL A 6 -12.83 -3.18 5.42
N SER A 7 -12.72 -2.83 6.71
CA SER A 7 -12.20 -1.52 7.12
C SER A 7 -10.75 -1.30 6.67
N LEU A 8 -9.90 -2.33 6.76
CA LEU A 8 -8.51 -2.25 6.29
C LEU A 8 -8.43 -1.99 4.77
N LEU A 9 -9.22 -2.73 3.99
CA LEU A 9 -9.27 -2.57 2.53
C LEU A 9 -9.78 -1.18 2.13
N LEU A 10 -10.84 -0.69 2.77
CA LEU A 10 -11.37 0.65 2.55
C LEU A 10 -10.34 1.72 2.89
N ASN A 11 -9.59 1.57 3.98
CA ASN A 11 -8.57 2.54 4.37
C ASN A 11 -7.41 2.60 3.35
N ILE A 12 -6.98 1.45 2.82
CA ILE A 12 -5.92 1.39 1.80
C ILE A 12 -6.43 2.02 0.49
N PHE A 13 -7.67 1.73 0.09
CA PHE A 13 -8.26 2.31 -1.11
C PHE A 13 -8.41 3.83 -1.02
N HIS A 14 -8.88 4.37 0.12
CA HIS A 14 -8.96 5.82 0.32
C HIS A 14 -7.58 6.49 0.22
N LEU A 15 -6.53 5.86 0.77
CA LEU A 15 -5.18 6.38 0.68
C LEU A 15 -4.68 6.42 -0.77
N MET A 16 -4.80 5.30 -1.49
CA MET A 16 -4.43 5.21 -2.91
C MET A 16 -5.15 6.27 -3.73
N LYS A 17 -6.48 6.38 -3.54
CA LYS A 17 -7.28 7.40 -4.20
C LYS A 17 -6.75 8.81 -3.88
N SER A 18 -6.54 9.15 -2.62
CA SER A 18 -6.07 10.50 -2.23
C SER A 18 -4.71 10.88 -2.83
N GLU A 19 -3.84 9.92 -3.04
CA GLU A 19 -2.49 10.15 -3.59
C GLU A 19 -2.46 10.13 -5.12
N MET A 20 -3.53 9.64 -5.76
CA MET A 20 -3.69 9.59 -7.22
C MET A 20 -4.76 10.57 -7.73
N MET A 21 -5.43 11.34 -6.87
CA MET A 21 -6.58 12.19 -7.24
C MET A 21 -6.23 13.33 -8.19
N ASP A 22 -4.99 13.80 -8.15
CA ASP A 22 -4.53 14.92 -8.98
C ASP A 22 -4.06 14.48 -10.38
N GLU A 23 -4.09 13.18 -10.67
CA GLU A 23 -3.73 12.62 -11.97
C GLU A 23 -4.96 12.40 -12.86
N HIS A 24 -4.86 12.82 -14.12
CA HIS A 24 -5.84 12.48 -15.15
C HIS A 24 -5.38 11.24 -15.92
N PHE A 25 -6.24 10.24 -16.01
CA PHE A 25 -5.98 9.00 -16.74
C PHE A 25 -6.79 9.00 -18.04
N GLU A 26 -6.09 8.94 -19.16
CA GLU A 26 -6.72 8.97 -20.50
C GLU A 26 -7.52 7.70 -20.80
N ASN A 27 -7.16 6.58 -20.19
CA ASN A 27 -7.80 5.28 -20.41
C ASN A 27 -7.67 4.35 -19.18
N PRO A 28 -8.52 3.30 -19.08
CA PRO A 28 -8.46 2.34 -17.99
C PRO A 28 -7.10 1.65 -17.82
N GLU A 29 -6.36 1.42 -18.91
CA GLU A 29 -5.04 0.79 -18.89
C GLU A 29 -4.00 1.65 -18.16
N SER A 30 -3.99 2.97 -18.42
CA SER A 30 -3.12 3.93 -17.74
C SER A 30 -3.41 4.02 -16.24
N LEU A 31 -4.70 4.00 -15.86
CA LEU A 31 -5.11 3.92 -14.46
C LEU A 31 -4.63 2.60 -13.81
N ALA A 32 -4.82 1.47 -14.48
CA ALA A 32 -4.40 0.17 -13.97
C ALA A 32 -2.88 0.08 -13.77
N GLN A 33 -2.11 0.68 -14.69
CA GLN A 33 -0.66 0.79 -14.56
C GLN A 33 -0.28 1.64 -13.34
N ALA A 34 -0.85 2.83 -13.21
CA ALA A 34 -0.56 3.71 -12.08
C ALA A 34 -0.95 3.07 -10.73
N MET A 35 -2.07 2.35 -10.66
CA MET A 35 -2.46 1.58 -9.47
C MET A 35 -1.45 0.47 -9.15
N THR A 36 -0.92 -0.21 -10.17
CA THR A 36 0.10 -1.26 -10.01
C THR A 36 1.41 -0.67 -9.46
N GLU A 37 1.85 0.45 -10.01
CA GLU A 37 3.04 1.17 -9.55
C GLU A 37 2.87 1.68 -8.12
N TRP A 38 1.68 2.20 -7.79
CA TRP A 38 1.36 2.64 -6.43
C TRP A 38 1.41 1.48 -5.43
N ILE A 39 0.89 0.30 -5.78
CA ILE A 39 0.92 -0.90 -4.93
C ILE A 39 2.36 -1.37 -4.69
N GLU A 40 3.19 -1.37 -5.73
CA GLU A 40 4.62 -1.69 -5.62
C GLU A 40 5.30 -0.71 -4.66
N PHE A 41 5.09 0.60 -4.88
CA PHE A 41 5.62 1.65 -4.01
C PHE A 41 5.18 1.46 -2.56
N TYR A 42 3.88 1.26 -2.32
CA TYR A 42 3.31 1.09 -1.00
C TYR A 42 3.94 -0.09 -0.26
N ASN A 43 4.14 -1.22 -0.95
CA ASN A 43 4.65 -2.44 -0.32
C ASN A 43 6.16 -2.44 -0.08
N ASN A 44 6.94 -1.92 -1.04
CA ASN A 44 8.39 -2.11 -1.06
C ASN A 44 9.17 -0.86 -0.69
N ARG A 45 8.63 0.34 -1.00
CA ARG A 45 9.37 1.61 -0.92
C ARG A 45 8.83 2.56 0.15
N ARG A 46 7.53 2.51 0.46
CA ARG A 46 6.91 3.42 1.45
C ARG A 46 7.52 3.26 2.83
N ILE A 47 8.07 4.33 3.37
CA ILE A 47 8.63 4.37 4.72
C ILE A 47 7.55 4.77 5.74
N ARG A 48 7.45 4.04 6.84
CA ARG A 48 6.52 4.36 7.93
C ARG A 48 7.25 4.35 9.27
N THR A 49 7.09 5.43 10.05
CA THR A 49 7.65 5.54 11.41
C THR A 49 7.13 4.41 12.32
N LYS A 50 5.84 4.09 12.23
CA LYS A 50 5.20 2.94 12.91
C LYS A 50 5.82 1.59 12.55
N LEU A 51 6.52 1.49 11.42
CA LEU A 51 7.22 0.29 10.96
C LEU A 51 8.75 0.41 11.15
N LYS A 52 9.19 1.22 12.13
CA LYS A 52 10.63 1.46 12.42
C LYS A 52 11.41 1.94 11.19
N GLY A 53 10.78 2.78 10.37
CA GLY A 53 11.40 3.30 9.15
C GLY A 53 11.56 2.26 8.04
N LYS A 54 10.81 1.15 8.07
CA LYS A 54 10.83 0.11 7.02
C LYS A 54 9.59 0.18 6.13
N SER A 55 9.70 -0.44 4.95
CA SER A 55 8.55 -0.74 4.11
C SER A 55 7.72 -1.89 4.68
N PRO A 56 6.43 -1.99 4.32
CA PRO A 56 5.57 -3.08 4.78
C PRO A 56 6.16 -4.48 4.59
N VAL A 57 6.78 -4.76 3.44
CA VAL A 57 7.44 -6.05 3.19
C VAL A 57 8.62 -6.25 4.14
N LYS A 58 9.56 -5.29 4.21
CA LYS A 58 10.74 -5.37 5.08
C LYS A 58 10.38 -5.50 6.56
N TYR A 59 9.27 -4.90 6.98
CA TYR A 59 8.77 -5.04 8.35
C TYR A 59 8.28 -6.46 8.64
N ARG A 60 7.55 -7.08 7.69
CA ARG A 60 7.11 -8.48 7.81
C ARG A 60 8.28 -9.45 7.82
N GLU A 61 9.28 -9.23 6.96
CA GLU A 61 10.51 -10.04 6.94
C GLU A 61 11.24 -9.99 8.29
N LEU A 62 11.43 -8.79 8.85
CA LEU A 62 12.02 -8.64 10.19
C LEU A 62 11.19 -9.36 11.26
N ALA A 63 9.86 -9.21 11.24
CA ALA A 63 8.99 -9.88 12.20
C ALA A 63 9.13 -11.41 12.12
N ASN A 64 9.22 -11.97 10.91
CA ASN A 64 9.41 -13.40 10.70
C ASN A 64 10.79 -13.88 11.19
N GLN A 65 11.84 -13.08 11.01
CA GLN A 65 13.18 -13.39 11.53
C GLN A 65 13.28 -13.36 13.06
N LEU A 66 12.42 -12.61 13.75
CA LEU A 66 12.40 -12.53 15.22
C LEU A 66 11.59 -13.66 15.87
N ILE A 67 10.79 -14.38 15.09
CA ILE A 67 9.93 -15.48 15.55
C ILE A 67 10.57 -16.85 15.27
N ALA A 68 11.54 -16.91 14.36
CA ALA A 68 12.38 -18.08 14.08
C ALA A 68 13.53 -18.18 15.08
#